data_AF-A0A7J5Z0S8-F1
#
_entry.id   AF-A0A7J5Z0S8-F1
#
_cell.length_a   1.000
_cell.length_b   1.000
_cell.length_c   1.000
_cell.angle_alpha   90.00
_cell.angle_beta   90.00
_cell.angle_gamma   90.00
#
_symmetry.space_group_name_H-M   'P 1'
#
loop_
_entity.id
_entity.type
_entity.pdbx_description
1 polymer ?
#
loop_
_entity_poly.entity_id
_entity_poly.type
_entity_poly.pdbx_seq_one_letter_code
_entity_poly.pdbx_strand_id
1 'polypeptide(L)'
;MESLKNDIFGKIDASAASLHSEILSVRQELKSSVEPLQHAKRAAFVPVKRTLHSYPNVKFGLLFPATLKITMPNGTSHRFEDPTVATDFVNKNCK
;
A
#
# COMPACT_ATOMS: atom_id res chain seq x y z
N MET A 1 38.27 -11.54 -35.77
CA MET A 1 36.88 -11.94 -35.44
C MET A 1 36.67 -11.97 -33.93
N GLU A 2 37.57 -12.59 -33.15
CA GLU A 2 37.44 -12.67 -31.68
C GLU A 2 37.42 -11.31 -30.95
N SER A 3 38.25 -10.35 -31.39
CA SER A 3 38.26 -9.00 -30.80
C SER A 3 36.95 -8.25 -30.97
N LEU A 4 36.28 -8.41 -32.12
CA LEU A 4 35.00 -7.75 -32.39
C LEU A 4 33.88 -8.36 -31.54
N LYS A 5 33.90 -9.69 -31.39
CA LYS A 5 32.97 -10.43 -30.54
C LYS A 5 33.08 -9.97 -29.07
N ASN A 6 34.31 -9.85 -28.55
CA ASN A 6 34.54 -9.40 -27.18
C ASN A 6 34.10 -7.94 -26.94
N ASP A 7 34.34 -7.05 -27.91
CA ASP A 7 33.86 -5.66 -27.84
C ASP A 7 32.33 -5.58 -27.81
N ILE A 8 31.64 -6.39 -28.63
CA ILE A 8 30.17 -6.46 -28.63
C ILE A 8 29.63 -6.94 -27.28
N PHE A 9 30.19 -8.03 -26.73
CA PHE A 9 29.75 -8.52 -25.41
C PHE A 9 30.01 -7.50 -24.31
N GLY A 10 31.18 -6.86 -24.29
CA GLY A 10 31.48 -5.81 -23.32
C GLY A 10 30.51 -4.63 -23.39
N LYS A 11 30.13 -4.20 -24.59
CA LYS A 11 29.12 -3.14 -24.79
C LYS A 11 27.73 -3.55 -24.33
N ILE A 12 27.35 -4.81 -24.56
CA ILE A 12 26.07 -5.36 -24.10
C ILE A 12 26.04 -5.36 -22.57
N ASP A 13 27.09 -5.86 -21.92
CA ASP A 13 27.18 -5.93 -20.46
C ASP A 13 27.16 -4.53 -19.82
N ALA A 14 27.92 -3.58 -20.39
CA ALA A 14 27.91 -2.20 -19.93
C ALA A 14 26.52 -1.55 -20.07
N SER A 15 25.84 -1.79 -21.19
CA SER A 15 24.48 -1.28 -21.42
C SER A 15 23.47 -1.91 -20.45
N ALA A 16 23.57 -3.23 -20.21
CA ALA A 16 22.73 -3.94 -19.26
C ALA A 16 22.91 -3.40 -17.83
N ALA A 17 24.16 -3.15 -17.42
CA ALA A 17 24.47 -2.56 -16.13
C ALA A 17 23.89 -1.15 -15.97
N SER A 18 23.99 -0.30 -17.01
CA SER A 18 23.40 1.05 -17.00
C SER A 18 21.88 0.99 -16.83
N LEU A 19 21.20 0.17 -17.65
CA LEU A 19 19.75 0.00 -17.57
C LEU A 19 19.30 -0.53 -16.21
N HIS A 20 20.02 -1.49 -15.64
CA HIS A 20 19.73 -1.99 -14.30
C HIS A 20 19.87 -0.88 -13.24
N SER A 21 20.89 -0.04 -13.35
CA SER A 21 21.08 1.11 -12.45
C SER A 21 19.92 2.11 -12.57
N GLU A 22 19.49 2.43 -13.79
CA GLU A 22 18.36 3.33 -14.04
C GLU A 22 17.04 2.77 -13.49
N ILE A 23 16.78 1.47 -13.69
CA ILE A 23 15.59 0.79 -13.15
C ILE A 23 15.57 0.87 -11.62
N LEU A 24 16.71 0.68 -10.95
CA LEU A 24 16.81 0.78 -9.50
C LEU A 24 16.57 2.21 -9.02
N SER A 25 17.10 3.21 -9.73
CA SER A 25 16.88 4.62 -9.42
C SER A 25 15.39 4.98 -9.49
N VAL A 26 14.72 4.62 -10.59
CA VAL A 26 13.27 4.89 -10.77
C VAL A 26 12.43 4.19 -9.71
N ARG A 27 12.77 2.94 -9.36
CA ARG A 27 12.08 2.22 -8.27
C ARG A 27 12.23 2.93 -6.93
N GLN A 28 13.41 3.47 -6.63
CA GLN A 28 13.67 4.18 -5.38
C GLN A 28 12.90 5.50 -5.33
N GLU A 29 12.88 6.25 -6.42
CA GLU A 29 12.13 7.51 -6.54
C GLU A 29 10.61 7.29 -6.39
N LEU A 30 10.09 6.28 -7.09
CA LEU A 30 8.68 5.90 -6.99
C LEU A 30 8.31 5.48 -5.57
N LYS A 31 9.15 4.65 -4.93
CA LYS A 31 8.94 4.23 -3.53
C LYS A 31 8.87 5.44 -2.59
N SER A 32 9.84 6.34 -2.70
CA SER A 32 9.93 7.55 -1.86
C SER A 32 8.72 8.47 -2.04
N SER A 33 8.13 8.50 -3.25
CA SER A 33 6.92 9.29 -3.55
C SER A 33 5.63 8.62 -3.06
N VAL A 34 5.54 7.29 -3.11
CA VAL A 34 4.31 6.54 -2.79
C VAL A 34 4.17 6.26 -1.30
N GLU A 35 5.27 6.04 -0.57
CA GLU A 35 5.22 5.72 0.87
C GLU A 35 4.51 6.80 1.72
N PRO A 36 4.76 8.12 1.54
CA PRO A 36 4.03 9.16 2.26
C PRO A 36 2.53 9.17 1.96
N LEU A 37 2.14 8.96 0.69
CA LEU A 37 0.74 8.90 0.28
C LEU A 37 0.03 7.70 0.93
N GLN A 38 0.70 6.55 0.97
CA GLN A 38 0.18 5.37 1.67
C GLN A 38 0.04 5.64 3.17
N HIS A 39 1.06 6.25 3.79
CA HIS A 39 1.02 6.59 5.21
C HIS A 39 -0.14 7.53 5.53
N ALA A 40 -0.33 8.59 4.74
CA ALA A 40 -1.43 9.53 4.88
C ALA A 40 -2.81 8.85 4.76
N LYS A 41 -2.99 7.99 3.74
CA LYS A 41 -4.23 7.20 3.60
C LYS A 41 -4.50 6.32 4.81
N ARG A 42 -3.48 5.65 5.36
CA ARG A 42 -3.63 4.82 6.56
C ARG A 42 -3.95 5.65 7.81
N ALA A 43 -3.32 6.81 7.95
CA ALA A 43 -3.55 7.73 9.06
C ALA A 43 -4.99 8.26 9.09
N ALA A 44 -5.61 8.46 7.91
CA ALA A 44 -7.00 8.91 7.81
C ALA A 44 -8.02 7.95 8.46
N PHE A 45 -7.67 6.67 8.66
CA PHE A 45 -8.51 5.70 9.37
C PHE A 45 -8.31 5.69 10.90
N VAL A 46 -7.38 6.47 11.45
CA VAL A 46 -7.15 6.53 12.91
C VAL A 46 -8.41 6.93 13.69
N PRO A 47 -9.20 7.95 13.28
CA PRO A 47 -10.41 8.33 14.01
C PRO A 47 -11.44 7.19 14.08
N VAL A 48 -11.78 6.57 12.94
CA VAL A 48 -12.75 5.46 12.92
C VAL A 48 -12.27 4.24 13.70
N LYS A 49 -10.96 3.95 13.68
CA LYS A 49 -10.39 2.88 14.52
C LYS A 49 -10.54 3.17 16.01
N ARG A 50 -10.38 4.42 16.46
CA ARG A 50 -10.60 4.80 17.86
C ARG A 50 -12.04 4.55 18.27
N THR A 51 -13.01 4.91 17.42
CA THR A 51 -14.43 4.63 17.66
C THR A 51 -14.70 3.12 17.69
N LEU A 52 -14.08 2.35 16.79
CA LEU A 52 -14.24 0.90 16.77
C LEU A 52 -13.71 0.20 18.03
N HIS A 53 -12.68 0.75 18.68
CA HIS A 53 -12.15 0.21 19.94
C HIS A 53 -13.15 0.31 21.11
N SER A 54 -14.11 1.24 21.08
CA SER A 54 -15.12 1.33 22.14
C SER A 54 -16.28 0.34 21.98
N TYR A 55 -16.41 -0.33 20.83
CA TYR A 55 -17.52 -1.25 20.58
C TYR A 55 -17.13 -2.71 20.89
N PRO A 56 -17.79 -3.36 21.87
CA PRO A 56 -17.51 -4.75 22.20
C PRO A 56 -17.94 -5.67 21.04
N ASN A 57 -17.24 -6.81 20.89
CA ASN A 57 -17.53 -7.85 19.90
C ASN A 57 -17.39 -7.45 18.41
N VAL A 58 -16.88 -6.25 18.11
CA VAL A 58 -16.50 -5.85 16.75
C VAL A 58 -15.02 -6.17 16.52
N LYS A 59 -14.70 -6.88 15.44
CA LYS A 59 -13.31 -7.13 15.01
C LYS A 59 -12.99 -6.21 13.84
N PHE A 60 -11.81 -5.60 13.82
CA PHE A 60 -11.42 -4.74 12.71
C PHE A 60 -9.92 -4.76 12.44
N GLY A 61 -9.52 -4.41 11.22
CA GLY A 61 -8.12 -4.37 10.81
C GLY A 61 -7.92 -3.58 9.53
N LEU A 62 -6.73 -2.98 9.36
CA LEU A 62 -6.38 -2.16 8.20
C LEU A 62 -5.44 -2.95 7.27
N LEU A 63 -5.99 -3.45 6.18
CA LEU A 63 -5.29 -4.24 5.16
C LEU A 63 -4.41 -3.35 4.28
N PHE A 64 -3.41 -3.96 3.62
CA PHE A 64 -2.63 -3.28 2.59
C PHE A 64 -3.51 -3.02 1.35
N PRO A 65 -3.40 -1.84 0.70
CA PRO A 65 -2.55 -0.70 1.08
C PRO A 65 -3.14 0.17 2.20
N ALA A 66 -4.45 0.39 2.22
CA ALA A 66 -5.17 1.14 3.25
C ALA A 66 -6.69 0.85 3.21
N THR A 67 -7.08 -0.43 3.33
CA THR A 67 -8.49 -0.83 3.31
C THR A 67 -8.92 -1.29 4.69
N LEU A 68 -9.89 -0.60 5.31
CA LEU A 68 -10.40 -0.98 6.61
C LEU A 68 -11.41 -2.10 6.47
N LYS A 69 -11.15 -3.24 7.11
CA LYS A 69 -12.10 -4.34 7.26
C LYS A 69 -12.71 -4.28 8.65
N ILE A 70 -14.04 -4.35 8.71
CA ILE A 70 -14.82 -4.41 9.95
C ILE A 70 -15.66 -5.68 9.89
N THR A 71 -15.60 -6.50 10.93
CA THR A 71 -16.42 -7.71 11.11
C THR A 71 -17.31 -7.49 12.32
N MET A 72 -18.61 -7.50 12.07
CA MET A 72 -19.65 -7.29 13.08
C MET A 72 -19.88 -8.56 13.92
N PRO A 73 -20.56 -8.43 15.08
CA PRO A 73 -20.85 -9.58 15.96
C PRO A 73 -21.71 -10.66 15.28
N ASN A 74 -22.53 -10.27 14.29
CA ASN A 74 -23.32 -11.19 13.46
C ASN A 74 -22.47 -11.98 12.43
N GLY A 75 -21.16 -11.78 12.38
CA GLY A 75 -20.24 -12.42 11.44
C GLY A 75 -20.09 -11.69 10.10
N THR A 76 -20.92 -10.69 9.81
CA THR A 76 -20.87 -9.94 8.55
C THR A 76 -19.62 -9.07 8.48
N SER A 77 -18.90 -9.15 7.36
CA SER A 77 -17.67 -8.39 7.13
C SER A 77 -17.84 -7.34 6.05
N HIS A 78 -17.43 -6.12 6.35
CA HIS A 78 -17.47 -4.96 5.45
C HIS A 78 -16.06 -4.42 5.20
N ARG A 79 -15.82 -3.89 4.01
CA ARG A 79 -14.54 -3.30 3.59
C ARG A 79 -14.75 -1.88 3.12
N PHE A 80 -13.86 -0.99 3.53
CA PHE A 80 -13.93 0.43 3.23
C PHE A 80 -12.57 0.94 2.77
N GLU A 81 -12.56 1.61 1.62
CA GLU A 81 -11.38 2.33 1.11
C GLU A 81 -11.42 3.81 1.49
N ASP A 82 -12.62 4.33 1.82
CA ASP A 82 -12.83 5.70 2.27
C ASP A 82 -13.11 5.73 3.79
N PRO A 83 -12.34 6.49 4.58
CA PRO A 83 -12.53 6.61 6.02
C PRO A 83 -13.84 7.30 6.41
N THR A 84 -14.37 8.19 5.58
CA THR A 84 -15.65 8.89 5.79
C THR A 84 -16.80 7.90 5.69
N VAL A 85 -16.80 7.08 4.63
CA VAL A 85 -17.82 6.04 4.43
C VAL A 85 -17.77 5.01 5.56
N ALA A 86 -16.56 4.64 6.01
CA ALA A 86 -16.39 3.76 7.17
C ALA A 86 -16.96 4.38 8.44
N THR A 87 -16.72 5.67 8.66
CA THR A 87 -17.22 6.41 9.83
C THR A 87 -18.73 6.47 9.84
N ASP A 88 -19.34 6.78 8.70
CA ASP A 88 -20.80 6.80 8.54
C ASP A 88 -21.41 5.42 8.78
N PHE A 89 -20.76 4.37 8.31
CA PHE A 89 -21.19 3.01 8.56
C PHE A 89 -21.15 2.65 10.05
N VAL A 90 -20.06 2.98 10.75
CA VAL A 90 -19.93 2.75 12.20
C VAL A 90 -20.97 3.54 12.99
N ASN A 91 -21.17 4.82 12.65
CA ASN A 91 -22.16 5.67 13.32
C ASN A 91 -23.61 5.17 13.15
N LYS A 92 -23.92 4.51 12.03
CA LYS A 92 -25.26 3.97 11.74
C LYS A 92 -25.50 2.58 12.33
N ASN A 93 -24.46 1.75 12.45
CA ASN A 93 -24.61 0.32 12.75
C ASN A 93 -24.00 -0.13 14.09
N CYS A 94 -23.14 0.67 14.71
CA CYS A 94 -22.49 0.33 15.97
C CYS A 94 -23.02 1.12 17.18
N LYS A 95 -23.80 2.19 16.96
CA LYS A 95 -24.52 2.89 18.04
C LYS A 95 -25.67 2.06 18.58
#